data_AF-A0A1Y6CV40-F1
#
_entry.id   AF-A0A1Y6CV40-F1
#
_cell.length_a   1.000
_cell.length_b   1.000
_cell.length_c   1.000
_cell.angle_alpha   90.00
_cell.angle_beta   90.00
_cell.angle_gamma   90.00
#
_symmetry.space_group_name_H-M   'P 1'
#
loop_
_entity.id
_entity.type
_entity.pdbx_description
1 polymer ?
#
loop_
_entity_poly.entity_id
_entity_poly.type
_entity_poly.pdbx_seq_one_letter_code
_entity_poly.pdbx_strand_id
1 'polypeptide(L)'
;MRRLILQFKKLPAFKSCLRAIAVSTLLTSCEMISSQPFQEVPTRTLVYFDANESSFVMVDPDQCPKSIDQMFFDFRSPYGHHRGKISFPKEGGNTTTIEIDGKKLWGQQPPLFSSEETQQICNEAQQGKASVKLEAKALQERFVNLLREAAPFCHFEYRDTGLTCLLPSLSAVQGKEKIKELEKDLFRFRQRHPYVLARRVALTRKLHRALANPKPERLQELCSIVSLSKKLELPVSMTPAHWQKALCAQEMPTEQINQALAASFYDSYHELHSLLKAFKNTRTGVLTLRLPQDQIPGKDFWVILEPQTIQTESPELSTCFWHPLYQDDLSLILFNNLTGRETSPQLECQLHSGLSKEDLAQQLNDHISFSVCSETEFAISNGRGKVLALPQGTYRYKLRQHSGLFSSELSLAPEDATTLSEGSIQWSRRRPYPVIRSF
;
A
#
# COMPACT_ATOMS: atom_id res chain seq x y z
N MET A 1 58.91 -17.24 -10.71
CA MET A 1 58.22 -16.56 -11.81
C MET A 1 57.78 -15.18 -11.30
N ARG A 2 58.62 -14.13 -11.24
CA ARG A 2 59.16 -13.26 -12.31
C ARG A 2 58.12 -12.66 -13.28
N ARG A 3 57.85 -11.35 -13.08
CA ARG A 3 57.47 -10.27 -14.04
C ARG A 3 56.14 -10.47 -14.80
N LEU A 4 55.20 -9.53 -14.86
CA LEU A 4 55.34 -8.16 -15.34
C LEU A 4 54.37 -7.20 -14.61
N ILE A 5 54.95 -6.12 -14.07
CA ILE A 5 54.30 -4.82 -13.94
C ILE A 5 54.59 -4.09 -15.24
N LEU A 6 53.56 -3.68 -15.99
CA LEU A 6 53.70 -2.57 -16.94
C LEU A 6 52.48 -1.64 -16.86
N GLN A 7 52.85 -0.37 -16.85
CA GLN A 7 52.10 0.85 -16.62
C GLN A 7 50.91 1.06 -17.56
N PHE A 8 49.77 1.47 -16.99
CA PHE A 8 48.84 2.40 -17.62
C PHE A 8 48.54 3.54 -16.65
N LYS A 9 49.51 4.47 -16.54
CA LYS A 9 49.25 5.83 -16.06
C LYS A 9 49.01 6.70 -17.30
N LYS A 10 47.94 7.50 -17.23
CA LYS A 10 47.49 8.54 -18.18
C LYS A 10 46.70 8.04 -19.38
N LEU A 11 45.37 7.98 -19.23
CA LEU A 11 44.39 8.29 -20.28
C LEU A 11 43.06 8.68 -19.61
N PRO A 12 42.67 9.97 -19.57
CA PRO A 12 41.39 10.40 -19.00
C PRO A 12 40.16 9.91 -19.80
N ALA A 13 40.34 9.42 -21.03
CA ALA A 13 39.27 8.94 -21.90
C ALA A 13 38.66 7.57 -21.48
N PHE A 14 39.36 6.77 -20.66
CA PHE A 14 38.90 5.42 -20.31
C PHE A 14 37.83 5.41 -19.19
N LYS A 15 37.77 6.47 -18.36
CA LYS A 15 36.74 6.59 -17.31
C LYS A 15 35.37 7.02 -17.86
N SER A 16 35.33 7.76 -18.96
CA SER A 16 34.07 8.19 -19.60
C SER A 16 33.39 7.06 -20.35
N CYS A 17 34.15 6.14 -20.96
CA CYS A 17 33.60 5.00 -21.69
C CYS A 17 32.99 3.95 -20.74
N LEU A 18 33.59 3.72 -19.56
CA LEU A 18 33.01 2.82 -18.54
C LEU A 18 31.75 3.38 -17.87
N ARG A 19 31.58 4.71 -17.80
CA ARG A 19 30.32 5.32 -17.31
C ARG A 19 29.20 5.27 -18.34
N ALA A 20 29.51 5.40 -19.63
CA ALA A 20 28.51 5.25 -20.70
C ALA A 20 28.05 3.79 -20.88
N ILE A 21 28.96 2.82 -20.72
CA ILE A 21 28.62 1.39 -20.84
C ILE A 21 27.83 0.90 -19.62
N ALA A 22 28.10 1.40 -18.41
CA ALA A 22 27.36 1.02 -17.21
C ALA A 22 25.87 1.44 -17.24
N VAL A 23 25.52 2.48 -18.01
CA VAL A 23 24.13 2.93 -18.21
C VAL A 23 23.43 2.15 -19.33
N SER A 24 24.17 1.45 -20.20
CA SER A 24 23.61 0.71 -21.35
C SER A 24 23.43 -0.80 -21.12
N THR A 25 23.90 -1.39 -20.01
CA THR A 25 23.79 -2.85 -19.76
C THR A 25 22.52 -3.30 -19.05
N LEU A 26 21.49 -2.45 -18.94
CA LEU A 26 20.16 -2.85 -18.47
C LEU A 26 19.20 -3.06 -19.64
N LEU A 27 19.46 -4.08 -20.48
CA LEU A 27 18.48 -4.69 -21.39
C LEU A 27 19.09 -5.97 -22.01
N THR A 28 18.55 -7.12 -21.58
CA THR A 28 18.47 -8.43 -22.28
C THR A 28 19.73 -9.13 -22.85
N SER A 29 19.98 -10.34 -22.34
CA SER A 29 20.54 -11.53 -23.01
C SER A 29 21.50 -11.36 -24.19
N CYS A 30 22.76 -11.73 -23.99
CA CYS A 30 23.75 -11.98 -25.04
C CYS A 30 23.36 -13.22 -25.88
N GLU A 31 22.93 -13.00 -27.12
CA GLU A 31 23.13 -13.94 -28.22
C GLU A 31 24.01 -13.29 -29.30
N MET A 32 24.77 -14.13 -29.99
CA MET A 32 25.95 -13.78 -30.79
C MET A 32 25.65 -12.96 -32.06
N ILE A 33 26.37 -11.83 -32.16
CA ILE A 33 26.99 -11.20 -33.34
C ILE A 33 26.41 -11.57 -34.72
N SER A 34 25.70 -10.62 -35.31
CA SER A 34 25.59 -10.44 -36.77
C SER A 34 26.25 -9.11 -37.14
N SER A 35 27.20 -9.16 -38.07
CA SER A 35 28.00 -8.03 -38.55
C SER A 35 27.19 -7.14 -39.50
N GLN A 36 26.29 -6.31 -38.94
CA GLN A 36 25.77 -5.14 -39.64
C GLN A 36 26.58 -3.90 -39.25
N PRO A 37 26.81 -2.95 -40.17
CA PRO A 37 27.45 -1.68 -39.84
C PRO A 37 26.63 -1.01 -38.74
N PHE A 38 27.30 -0.60 -37.66
CA PHE A 38 26.71 0.18 -36.58
C PHE A 38 25.99 1.39 -37.21
N GLN A 39 24.65 1.34 -37.25
CA GLN A 39 23.87 2.57 -37.35
C GLN A 39 24.23 3.39 -36.12
N GLU A 40 24.72 4.62 -36.34
CA GLU A 40 24.98 5.57 -35.27
C GLU A 40 23.71 5.69 -34.42
N VAL A 41 23.77 5.16 -33.21
CA VAL A 41 22.71 5.36 -32.22
C VAL A 41 22.73 6.85 -31.91
N PRO A 42 21.64 7.61 -32.10
CA PRO A 42 21.63 9.03 -31.82
C PRO A 42 22.08 9.27 -30.38
N THR A 43 23.15 10.06 -30.23
CA THR A 43 23.73 10.43 -28.93
C THR A 43 22.72 11.25 -28.15
N ARG A 44 21.96 10.59 -27.28
CA ARG A 44 21.06 11.26 -26.33
C ARG A 44 21.88 11.95 -25.25
N THR A 45 21.53 13.20 -24.94
CA THR A 45 22.17 13.96 -23.86
C THR A 45 21.38 13.79 -22.57
N LEU A 46 22.07 13.53 -21.46
CA LEU A 46 21.48 13.50 -20.13
C LEU A 46 21.63 14.88 -19.48
N VAL A 47 20.55 15.47 -19.01
CA VAL A 47 20.60 16.73 -18.26
C VAL A 47 20.11 16.48 -16.85
N TYR A 48 20.93 16.84 -15.86
CA TYR A 48 20.68 16.63 -14.44
C TYR A 48 20.20 17.91 -13.77
N PHE A 49 19.23 17.79 -12.87
CA PHE A 49 18.59 18.94 -12.19
C PHE A 49 18.78 18.93 -10.68
N ASP A 50 19.53 17.94 -10.19
CA ASP A 50 19.98 17.89 -8.81
C ASP A 50 21.50 17.71 -8.75
N ALA A 51 22.08 18.13 -7.63
CA ALA A 51 23.52 18.08 -7.41
C ALA A 51 24.07 16.64 -7.44
N ASN A 52 23.20 15.67 -7.11
CA ASN A 52 23.51 14.26 -6.90
C ASN A 52 23.34 13.39 -8.15
N GLU A 53 22.98 13.99 -9.29
CA GLU A 53 22.78 13.30 -10.57
C GLU A 53 21.72 12.18 -10.49
N SER A 54 20.73 12.31 -9.60
CA SER A 54 19.63 11.35 -9.39
C SER A 54 18.37 11.64 -10.21
N SER A 55 18.22 12.87 -10.70
CA SER A 55 17.07 13.28 -11.51
C SER A 55 17.58 13.84 -12.83
N PHE A 56 17.16 13.23 -13.94
CA PHE A 56 17.64 13.60 -15.26
C PHE A 56 16.56 13.55 -16.34
N VAL A 57 16.78 14.35 -17.39
CA VAL A 57 16.00 14.34 -18.61
C VAL A 57 16.87 13.74 -19.70
N MET A 58 16.28 12.88 -20.52
CA MET A 58 16.91 12.44 -21.77
C MET A 58 16.44 13.36 -22.89
N VAL A 59 17.40 14.00 -23.55
CA VAL A 59 17.13 14.93 -24.65
C VAL A 59 17.64 14.31 -25.95
N ASP A 60 16.79 14.34 -26.98
CA ASP A 60 17.19 14.07 -28.36
C ASP A 60 17.62 15.40 -29.02
N PRO A 61 18.92 15.59 -29.33
CA PRO A 61 19.42 16.83 -29.89
C PRO A 61 18.73 17.23 -31.20
N ASP A 62 18.28 16.24 -31.98
CA ASP A 62 17.65 16.42 -33.29
C ASP A 62 16.19 16.89 -33.17
N GLN A 63 15.56 16.69 -32.01
CA GLN A 63 14.19 17.13 -31.71
C GLN A 63 14.16 18.43 -30.92
N CYS A 64 15.31 18.95 -30.49
CA CYS A 64 15.42 20.26 -29.85
C CYS A 64 15.25 21.41 -30.86
N PRO A 65 14.50 22.49 -30.53
CA PRO A 65 13.92 22.86 -29.23
C PRO A 65 12.45 22.44 -29.01
N LYS A 66 11.93 21.47 -29.77
CA LYS A 66 10.47 21.24 -29.84
C LYS A 66 9.85 20.63 -28.59
N SER A 67 10.50 19.68 -27.91
CA SER A 67 9.96 19.13 -26.66
C SER A 67 11.00 18.41 -25.80
N ILE A 68 10.79 18.47 -24.49
CA ILE A 68 11.30 17.50 -23.53
C ILE A 68 10.19 16.47 -23.34
N ASP A 69 10.41 15.25 -23.84
CA ASP A 69 9.37 14.22 -23.81
C ASP A 69 9.29 13.49 -22.46
N GLN A 70 10.45 13.26 -21.82
CA GLN A 70 10.55 12.39 -20.65
C GLN A 70 11.60 12.86 -19.64
N MET A 71 11.26 12.73 -18.36
CA MET A 71 12.17 12.88 -17.22
C MET A 71 12.19 11.59 -16.42
N PHE A 72 13.36 11.17 -15.97
CA PHE A 72 13.57 10.06 -15.06
C PHE A 72 14.08 10.59 -13.73
N PHE A 73 13.67 9.97 -12.64
CA PHE A 73 14.07 10.39 -11.31
C PHE A 73 14.10 9.24 -10.34
N ASP A 74 15.01 9.37 -9.40
CA ASP A 74 15.26 8.39 -8.36
C ASP A 74 15.11 9.08 -7.00
N PHE A 75 14.42 8.42 -6.06
CA PHE A 75 14.29 8.92 -4.70
C PHE A 75 14.25 7.79 -3.68
N ARG A 76 14.52 8.14 -2.42
CA ARG A 76 14.55 7.20 -1.29
C ARG A 76 13.34 7.36 -0.40
N SER A 77 12.88 6.28 0.21
CA SER A 77 11.90 6.29 1.30
C SER A 77 12.37 5.35 2.42
N PRO A 78 11.66 5.31 3.56
CA PRO A 78 11.90 4.31 4.60
C PRO A 78 11.82 2.87 4.11
N TYR A 79 11.14 2.60 2.99
CA TYR A 79 10.94 1.25 2.44
C TYR A 79 11.88 0.89 1.29
N GLY A 80 12.76 1.80 0.87
CA GLY A 80 13.78 1.51 -0.13
C GLY A 80 14.02 2.64 -1.12
N HIS A 81 14.56 2.27 -2.26
CA HIS A 81 14.79 3.16 -3.38
C HIS A 81 13.67 2.96 -4.41
N HIS A 82 13.10 4.07 -4.85
CA HIS A 82 12.01 4.13 -5.83
C HIS A 82 12.49 4.80 -7.11
N ARG A 83 11.96 4.34 -8.24
CA ARG A 83 12.25 4.91 -9.56
C ARG A 83 11.00 5.46 -10.17
N GLY A 84 11.13 6.62 -10.79
CA GLY A 84 10.03 7.31 -11.41
C GLY A 84 10.36 7.83 -12.79
N LYS A 85 9.29 8.06 -13.55
CA LYS A 85 9.33 8.63 -14.89
C LYS A 85 8.17 9.61 -15.06
N ILE A 86 8.45 10.81 -15.56
CA ILE A 86 7.44 11.74 -16.03
C ILE A 86 7.47 11.74 -17.56
N SER A 87 6.31 11.59 -18.18
CA SER A 87 6.12 11.79 -19.61
C SER A 87 5.29 13.04 -19.83
N PHE A 88 5.86 14.02 -20.51
CA PHE A 88 5.20 15.28 -20.84
C PHE A 88 4.38 15.11 -22.12
N PRO A 89 3.30 15.89 -22.28
CA PRO A 89 2.53 15.85 -23.51
C PRO A 89 3.39 16.28 -24.71
N LYS A 90 3.27 15.53 -25.82
CA LYS A 90 3.78 15.95 -27.13
C LYS A 90 2.87 17.04 -27.71
N GLU A 91 3.34 17.79 -28.71
CA GLU A 91 2.55 18.83 -29.40
C GLU A 91 1.11 18.33 -29.69
N GLY A 92 0.11 18.95 -29.05
CA GLY A 92 -1.31 18.61 -29.14
C GLY A 92 -1.92 17.81 -27.97
N GLY A 93 -1.12 17.35 -27.02
CA GLY A 93 -1.57 16.73 -25.78
C GLY A 93 -1.63 17.70 -24.59
N ASN A 94 -2.49 17.43 -23.60
CA ASN A 94 -2.63 18.25 -22.39
C ASN A 94 -2.35 17.47 -21.09
N THR A 95 -1.96 16.20 -21.20
CA THR A 95 -1.88 15.29 -20.06
C THR A 95 -0.43 14.90 -19.76
N THR A 96 -0.01 15.15 -18.53
CA THR A 96 1.27 14.67 -18.00
C THR A 96 1.03 13.31 -17.35
N THR A 97 1.90 12.34 -17.63
CA THR A 97 1.87 11.02 -17.00
C THR A 97 3.05 10.88 -16.05
N ILE A 98 2.80 10.47 -14.82
CA ILE A 98 3.81 10.17 -13.79
C ILE A 98 3.73 8.67 -13.51
N GLU A 99 4.84 7.97 -13.69
CA GLU A 99 4.97 6.55 -13.39
C GLU A 99 5.97 6.37 -12.25
N ILE A 100 5.59 5.74 -11.14
CA ILE A 100 6.49 5.44 -10.01
C ILE A 100 6.36 3.96 -9.65
N ASP A 101 7.46 3.21 -9.70
CA ASP A 101 7.48 1.76 -9.50
C ASP A 101 6.41 0.99 -10.31
N GLY A 102 6.19 1.43 -11.56
CA GLY A 102 5.19 0.85 -12.47
C GLY A 102 3.75 1.37 -12.25
N LYS A 103 3.51 2.19 -11.22
CA LYS A 103 2.21 2.82 -10.99
C LYS A 103 2.04 4.09 -11.82
N LYS A 104 1.07 4.09 -12.73
CA LYS A 104 0.79 5.20 -13.65
C LYS A 104 -0.31 6.11 -13.11
N LEU A 105 0.04 7.38 -12.97
CA LEU A 105 -0.83 8.50 -12.61
C LEU A 105 -0.85 9.47 -13.80
N TRP A 106 -1.98 10.09 -14.10
CA TRP A 106 -2.07 11.08 -15.17
C TRP A 106 -3.02 12.22 -14.81
N GLY A 107 -2.74 13.40 -15.35
CA GLY A 107 -3.60 14.57 -15.18
C GLY A 107 -3.07 15.78 -15.93
N GLN A 108 -3.87 16.84 -15.94
CA GLN A 108 -3.42 18.13 -16.43
C GLN A 108 -2.49 18.75 -15.39
N GLN A 109 -1.27 19.06 -15.79
CA GLN A 109 -0.22 19.58 -14.90
C GLN A 109 0.44 20.78 -15.57
N PRO A 110 0.84 21.81 -14.80
CA PRO A 110 1.64 22.89 -15.34
C PRO A 110 2.96 22.33 -15.90
N PRO A 111 3.53 22.96 -16.94
CA PRO A 111 4.82 22.53 -17.49
C PRO A 111 5.91 22.60 -16.41
N LEU A 112 6.69 21.53 -16.28
CA LEU A 112 7.75 21.45 -15.28
C LEU A 112 8.91 22.41 -15.61
N PHE A 113 9.21 22.55 -16.89
CA PHE A 113 10.26 23.42 -17.43
C PHE A 113 9.65 24.65 -18.08
N SER A 114 10.25 25.82 -17.86
CA SER A 114 9.93 27.02 -18.64
C SER A 114 10.44 26.86 -20.08
N SER A 115 9.97 27.73 -20.99
CA SER A 115 10.48 27.79 -22.36
C SER A 115 11.98 28.11 -22.39
N GLU A 116 12.45 29.00 -21.52
CA GLU A 116 13.86 29.39 -21.40
C GLU A 116 14.72 28.22 -20.90
N GLU A 117 14.26 27.50 -19.86
CA GLU A 117 14.95 26.32 -19.34
C GLU A 117 15.00 25.21 -20.39
N THR A 118 13.89 24.98 -21.09
CA THR A 118 13.83 24.00 -22.20
C THR A 118 14.82 24.35 -23.30
N GLN A 119 14.91 25.62 -23.67
CA GLN A 119 15.85 26.09 -24.69
C GLN A 119 17.30 25.98 -24.21
N GLN A 120 17.58 26.27 -22.93
CA GLN A 120 18.91 26.06 -22.34
C GLN A 120 19.32 24.59 -22.37
N ILE A 121 18.45 23.69 -21.88
CA ILE A 121 18.63 22.23 -21.90
C ILE A 121 18.98 21.76 -23.32
N CYS A 122 18.22 22.24 -24.30
CA CYS A 122 18.39 21.90 -25.70
C CYS A 122 19.68 22.43 -26.32
N ASN A 123 20.02 23.70 -26.08
CA ASN A 123 21.25 24.30 -26.59
C ASN A 123 22.48 23.56 -26.06
N GLU A 124 22.48 23.20 -24.78
CA GLU A 124 23.59 22.47 -24.18
C GLU A 124 23.69 21.03 -24.70
N ALA A 125 22.55 20.39 -24.99
CA ALA A 125 22.53 19.08 -25.65
C ALA A 125 23.08 19.13 -27.08
N GLN A 126 22.69 20.13 -27.88
CA GLN A 126 23.19 20.35 -29.24
C GLN A 126 24.69 20.68 -29.29
N GLN A 127 25.24 21.27 -28.22
CA GLN A 127 26.68 21.50 -28.08
C GLN A 127 27.47 20.22 -27.75
N GLY A 128 26.83 19.04 -27.72
CA GLY A 128 27.49 17.76 -27.48
C GLY A 128 27.99 17.60 -26.04
N LYS A 129 27.48 18.39 -25.10
CA LYS A 129 27.80 18.18 -23.68
C LYS A 129 27.18 16.87 -23.22
N ALA A 130 27.98 16.01 -22.60
CA ALA A 130 27.51 14.73 -22.07
C ALA A 130 26.57 14.88 -20.86
N SER A 131 26.70 15.98 -20.12
CA SER A 131 25.88 16.29 -18.94
C SER A 131 25.80 17.78 -18.66
N VAL A 132 24.63 18.24 -18.23
CA VAL A 132 24.34 19.63 -17.85
C VAL A 132 23.75 19.65 -16.45
N LYS A 133 24.17 20.57 -15.58
CA LYS A 133 23.58 20.76 -14.24
C LYS A 133 22.76 22.05 -14.20
N LEU A 134 21.47 21.92 -13.96
CA LEU A 134 20.53 23.03 -13.80
C LEU A 134 20.16 23.17 -12.32
N GLU A 135 20.97 23.91 -11.58
CA GLU A 135 20.72 24.19 -10.15
C GLU A 135 19.75 25.36 -9.97
N ALA A 136 18.49 25.17 -10.39
CA ALA A 136 17.43 26.15 -10.19
C ALA A 136 16.52 25.71 -9.03
N LYS A 137 16.57 26.42 -7.90
CA LYS A 137 15.69 26.18 -6.74
C LYS A 137 14.20 26.13 -7.13
N ALA A 138 13.78 27.00 -8.06
CA ALA A 138 12.41 27.04 -8.56
C ALA A 138 12.00 25.75 -9.30
N LEU A 139 12.90 25.13 -10.05
CA LEU A 139 12.63 23.87 -10.74
C LEU A 139 12.48 22.72 -9.73
N GLN A 140 13.37 22.68 -8.73
CA GLN A 140 13.28 21.70 -7.64
C GLN A 140 11.95 21.82 -6.87
N GLU A 141 11.50 23.06 -6.61
CA GLU A 141 10.20 23.32 -5.98
C GLU A 141 9.02 22.87 -6.85
N ARG A 142 9.02 23.17 -8.16
CA ARG A 142 7.99 22.68 -9.10
C ARG A 142 7.93 21.16 -9.15
N PHE A 143 9.10 20.51 -9.20
CA PHE A 143 9.19 19.05 -9.21
C PHE A 143 8.68 18.43 -7.91
N VAL A 144 9.08 18.97 -6.75
CA VAL A 144 8.59 18.52 -5.44
C VAL A 144 7.07 18.69 -5.32
N ASN A 145 6.50 19.79 -5.82
CA ASN A 145 5.05 20.01 -5.82
C ASN A 145 4.31 18.97 -6.67
N LEU A 146 4.81 18.68 -7.87
CA LEU A 146 4.27 17.62 -8.74
C LEU A 146 4.30 16.25 -8.03
N LEU A 147 5.39 15.93 -7.34
CA LEU A 147 5.50 14.68 -6.58
C LEU A 147 4.58 14.64 -5.36
N ARG A 148 4.29 15.77 -4.71
CA ARG A 148 3.32 15.83 -3.60
C ARG A 148 1.91 15.53 -4.08
N GLU A 149 1.54 15.91 -5.29
CA GLU A 149 0.25 15.52 -5.87
C GLU A 149 0.20 14.01 -6.17
N ALA A 150 1.29 13.47 -6.71
CA ALA A 150 1.41 12.04 -7.01
C ALA A 150 1.47 11.15 -5.76
N ALA A 151 2.06 11.66 -4.68
CA ALA A 151 2.31 10.95 -3.43
C ALA A 151 2.02 11.86 -2.22
N PRO A 152 0.74 12.13 -1.89
CA PRO A 152 0.35 13.12 -0.88
C PRO A 152 0.78 12.78 0.56
N PHE A 153 1.21 11.55 0.79
CA PHE A 153 1.72 11.07 2.08
C PHE A 153 3.23 11.26 2.22
N CYS A 154 3.93 11.65 1.15
CA CYS A 154 5.35 11.91 1.16
C CYS A 154 5.63 13.41 1.34
N HIS A 155 6.42 13.74 2.36
CA HIS A 155 7.12 15.02 2.39
C HIS A 155 8.47 14.87 1.68
N PHE A 156 8.56 15.37 0.45
CA PHE A 156 9.78 15.31 -0.34
C PHE A 156 10.77 16.41 0.08
N GLU A 157 12.01 16.01 0.36
CA GLU A 157 13.13 16.86 0.75
C GLU A 157 14.40 16.42 0.00
N TYR A 158 15.20 17.38 -0.48
CA TYR A 158 16.55 17.09 -1.00
C TYR A 158 17.53 17.02 0.16
N ARG A 159 18.18 15.87 0.32
CA ARG A 159 19.25 15.64 1.30
C ARG A 159 20.56 15.35 0.58
N ASP A 160 21.65 15.25 1.33
CA ASP A 160 22.99 14.93 0.80
C ASP A 160 23.01 13.65 -0.08
N THR A 161 22.06 12.74 0.13
CA THR A 161 21.96 11.47 -0.61
C THR A 161 20.94 11.48 -1.77
N GLY A 162 20.31 12.62 -2.05
CA GLY A 162 19.34 12.80 -3.12
C GLY A 162 17.96 13.18 -2.61
N LEU A 163 16.97 13.10 -3.51
CA LEU A 163 15.58 13.31 -3.16
C LEU A 163 15.10 12.20 -2.20
N THR A 164 14.45 12.58 -1.12
CA THR A 164 13.94 11.66 -0.10
C THR A 164 12.46 11.94 0.16
N CYS A 165 11.61 10.91 0.08
CA CYS A 165 10.26 10.91 0.63
C CYS A 165 10.33 10.62 2.13
N LEU A 166 9.94 11.59 2.95
CA LEU A 166 9.72 11.41 4.38
C LEU A 166 8.25 11.10 4.63
N LEU A 167 7.99 9.97 5.26
CA LEU A 167 6.65 9.61 5.68
C LEU A 167 6.34 10.18 7.07
N PRO A 168 5.07 10.54 7.34
CA PRO A 168 4.60 10.81 8.67
C PRO A 168 4.99 9.68 9.62
N SER A 169 5.49 10.04 10.79
CA SER A 169 5.92 9.07 11.79
C SER A 169 5.61 9.59 13.18
N LEU A 170 5.51 8.67 14.14
CA LEU A 170 5.39 9.01 15.56
C LEU A 170 6.66 8.60 16.27
N SER A 171 7.14 9.49 17.15
CA SER A 171 8.20 9.14 18.08
C SER A 171 7.75 8.01 19.01
N ALA A 172 8.71 7.26 19.56
CA ALA A 172 8.44 6.23 20.55
C ALA A 172 7.65 6.76 21.77
N VAL A 173 7.88 8.04 22.15
CA VAL A 173 7.16 8.69 23.26
C VAL A 173 5.69 8.91 22.90
N GLN A 174 5.41 9.56 21.77
CA GLN A 174 4.04 9.78 21.28
C GLN A 174 3.32 8.45 21.06
N GLY A 175 4.02 7.43 20.57
CA GLY A 175 3.44 6.12 20.33
C GLY A 175 2.91 5.44 21.59
N LYS A 176 3.52 5.67 22.76
CA LYS A 176 3.04 5.12 24.03
C LYS A 176 1.67 5.67 24.39
N GLU A 177 1.45 6.96 24.18
CA GLU A 177 0.16 7.63 24.44
C GLU A 177 -0.90 7.15 23.45
N LYS A 178 -0.52 7.02 22.18
CA LYS A 178 -1.41 6.53 21.12
C LYS A 178 -1.84 5.08 21.32
N ILE A 179 -0.94 4.19 21.77
CA ILE A 179 -1.33 2.83 22.16
C ILE A 179 -2.32 2.84 23.34
N LYS A 180 -2.08 3.66 24.37
CA LYS A 180 -3.02 3.77 25.50
C LYS A 180 -4.39 4.28 25.06
N GLU A 181 -4.43 5.20 24.11
CA GLU A 181 -5.68 5.69 23.50
C GLU A 181 -6.44 4.56 22.83
N LEU A 182 -5.78 3.77 21.98
CA LEU A 182 -6.38 2.60 21.31
C LEU A 182 -6.87 1.55 22.33
N GLU A 183 -6.07 1.22 23.33
CA GLU A 183 -6.44 0.25 24.38
C GLU A 183 -7.66 0.75 25.16
N LYS A 184 -7.65 2.02 25.61
CA LYS A 184 -8.79 2.63 26.30
C LYS A 184 -10.06 2.58 25.45
N ASP A 185 -9.96 2.91 24.18
CA ASP A 185 -11.08 2.89 23.24
C ASP A 185 -11.54 1.47 22.90
N LEU A 186 -10.68 0.46 22.99
CA LEU A 186 -11.10 -0.94 22.83
C LEU A 186 -11.85 -1.43 24.07
N PHE A 187 -11.31 -1.18 25.26
CA PHE A 187 -11.82 -1.70 26.54
C PHE A 187 -13.08 -0.98 27.04
N ARG A 188 -13.28 0.30 26.71
CA ARG A 188 -14.39 1.10 27.25
C ARG A 188 -15.78 0.63 26.81
N PHE A 189 -15.91 0.00 25.63
CA PHE A 189 -17.22 -0.16 25.00
C PHE A 189 -17.87 -1.52 25.20
N ARG A 190 -17.12 -2.60 25.45
CA ARG A 190 -17.68 -3.98 25.53
C ARG A 190 -16.85 -4.89 26.43
N GLN A 191 -17.49 -5.91 27.00
CA GLN A 191 -16.81 -7.02 27.71
C GLN A 191 -16.18 -8.05 26.75
N ARG A 192 -16.72 -8.18 25.53
CA ARG A 192 -16.16 -9.03 24.46
C ARG A 192 -15.72 -8.16 23.29
N HIS A 193 -14.44 -8.22 22.95
CA HIS A 193 -13.85 -7.46 21.86
C HIS A 193 -13.83 -8.29 20.57
N PRO A 194 -14.06 -7.69 19.39
CA PRO A 194 -13.77 -8.32 18.11
C PRO A 194 -12.35 -8.86 18.09
N TYR A 195 -12.19 -10.16 17.85
CA TYR A 195 -10.87 -10.81 17.89
C TYR A 195 -9.88 -10.13 16.94
N VAL A 196 -10.32 -9.83 15.70
CA VAL A 196 -9.47 -9.19 14.68
C VAL A 196 -9.00 -7.81 15.13
N LEU A 197 -9.89 -6.94 15.60
CA LEU A 197 -9.50 -5.60 16.08
C LEU A 197 -8.56 -5.68 17.29
N ALA A 198 -8.86 -6.55 18.26
CA ALA A 198 -8.01 -6.75 19.42
C ALA A 198 -6.62 -7.27 19.02
N ARG A 199 -6.56 -8.19 18.05
CA ARG A 199 -5.31 -8.73 17.50
C ARG A 199 -4.49 -7.65 16.81
N ARG A 200 -5.11 -6.80 15.98
CA ARG A 200 -4.41 -5.68 15.33
C ARG A 200 -3.89 -4.66 16.34
N VAL A 201 -4.66 -4.29 17.37
CA VAL A 201 -4.18 -3.43 18.47
C VAL A 201 -2.97 -4.05 19.17
N ALA A 202 -3.00 -5.36 19.45
CA ALA A 202 -1.88 -6.07 20.06
C ALA A 202 -0.63 -6.09 19.17
N LEU A 203 -0.78 -6.28 17.85
CA LEU A 203 0.31 -6.21 16.87
C LEU A 203 0.90 -4.80 16.78
N THR A 204 0.07 -3.77 16.71
CA THR A 204 0.51 -2.36 16.72
C THR A 204 1.27 -2.02 18.00
N ARG A 205 0.88 -2.60 19.15
CA ARG A 205 1.65 -2.49 20.40
C ARG A 205 3.01 -3.20 20.32
N LYS A 206 3.10 -4.37 19.69
CA LYS A 206 4.38 -5.06 19.46
C LYS A 206 5.27 -4.27 18.50
N LEU A 207 4.70 -3.66 17.46
CA LEU A 207 5.39 -2.74 16.57
C LEU A 207 5.95 -1.53 17.33
N HIS A 208 5.15 -0.90 18.19
CA HIS A 208 5.62 0.18 19.06
C HIS A 208 6.78 -0.27 19.97
N ARG A 209 6.71 -1.47 20.55
CA ARG A 209 7.79 -2.01 21.38
C ARG A 209 9.09 -2.22 20.60
N ALA A 210 9.00 -2.71 19.36
CA ALA A 210 10.15 -2.84 18.47
C ALA A 210 10.75 -1.46 18.12
N LEU A 211 9.90 -0.45 17.88
CA LEU A 211 10.34 0.92 17.63
C LEU A 211 11.00 1.57 18.86
N ALA A 212 10.39 1.41 20.05
CA ALA A 212 10.87 2.04 21.28
C ALA A 212 12.16 1.40 21.83
N ASN A 213 12.41 0.13 21.48
CA ASN A 213 13.58 -0.61 21.89
C ASN A 213 13.99 -1.53 20.72
N PRO A 214 14.81 -1.02 19.78
CA PRO A 214 15.15 -1.70 18.52
C PRO A 214 16.19 -2.82 18.73
N LYS A 215 15.92 -3.70 19.71
CA LYS A 215 16.64 -4.95 19.88
C LYS A 215 16.19 -5.94 18.80
N PRO A 216 17.11 -6.66 18.13
CA PRO A 216 16.78 -7.62 17.09
C PRO A 216 15.71 -8.64 17.51
N GLU A 217 15.75 -9.10 18.77
CA GLU A 217 14.79 -10.03 19.35
C GLU A 217 13.34 -9.53 19.31
N ARG A 218 13.11 -8.22 19.49
CA ARG A 218 11.76 -7.62 19.49
C ARG A 218 11.18 -7.55 18.09
N LEU A 219 12.02 -7.23 17.11
CA LEU A 219 11.64 -7.24 15.71
C LEU A 219 11.38 -8.68 15.25
N GLN A 220 12.21 -9.64 15.65
CA GLN A 220 12.02 -11.05 15.35
C GLN A 220 10.72 -11.61 15.96
N GLU A 221 10.41 -11.25 17.21
CA GLU A 221 9.15 -11.60 17.87
C GLU A 221 7.94 -11.07 17.06
N LEU A 222 7.96 -9.80 16.67
CA LEU A 222 6.91 -9.21 15.83
C LEU A 222 6.79 -9.95 14.49
N CYS A 223 7.90 -10.14 13.80
CA CYS A 223 7.95 -10.74 12.47
C CYS A 223 7.49 -12.20 12.44
N SER A 224 7.86 -12.98 13.47
CA SER A 224 7.37 -14.36 13.61
C SER A 224 5.84 -14.40 13.70
N ILE A 225 5.24 -13.46 14.44
CA ILE A 225 3.78 -13.38 14.59
C ILE A 225 3.13 -12.90 13.31
N VAL A 226 3.71 -11.90 12.63
CA VAL A 226 3.19 -11.39 11.36
C VAL A 226 3.16 -12.50 10.31
N SER A 227 4.22 -13.31 10.20
CA SER A 227 4.32 -14.40 9.23
C SER A 227 3.29 -15.52 9.44
N LEU A 228 2.83 -15.73 10.67
CA LEU A 228 1.85 -16.75 11.04
C LEU A 228 0.40 -16.23 11.04
N SER A 229 0.21 -14.91 10.97
CA SER A 229 -1.10 -14.30 11.01
C SER A 229 -1.76 -14.28 9.64
N LYS A 230 -3.09 -14.44 9.61
CA LYS A 230 -3.86 -14.28 8.38
C LYS A 230 -3.83 -12.81 7.95
N LYS A 231 -3.91 -12.52 6.64
CA LYS A 231 -3.91 -11.13 6.12
C LYS A 231 -4.93 -10.22 6.84
N LEU A 232 -6.15 -10.73 7.09
CA LEU A 232 -7.20 -9.99 7.79
C LEU A 232 -6.88 -9.70 9.27
N GLU A 233 -5.97 -10.44 9.91
CA GLU A 233 -5.57 -10.19 11.30
C GLU A 233 -4.49 -9.09 11.43
N LEU A 234 -3.86 -8.74 10.33
CA LEU A 234 -2.79 -7.76 10.29
C LEU A 234 -3.37 -6.34 10.08
N PRO A 235 -2.76 -5.31 10.68
CA PRO A 235 -2.90 -3.95 10.20
C PRO A 235 -2.50 -3.86 8.72
N VAL A 236 -3.16 -2.99 7.96
CA VAL A 236 -2.93 -2.81 6.51
C VAL A 236 -1.48 -2.45 6.23
N SER A 237 -0.80 -1.70 7.11
CA SER A 237 0.63 -1.39 6.93
C SER A 237 1.58 -2.59 7.06
N MET A 238 1.11 -3.73 7.58
CA MET A 238 1.91 -4.95 7.74
C MET A 238 1.56 -6.06 6.74
N THR A 239 0.51 -5.88 5.92
CA THR A 239 0.12 -6.84 4.89
C THR A 239 1.06 -6.90 3.68
N PRO A 240 1.74 -5.82 3.24
CA PRO A 240 2.53 -5.86 2.01
C PRO A 240 3.74 -6.80 2.15
N ALA A 241 3.97 -7.63 1.14
CA ALA A 241 5.07 -8.59 1.16
C ALA A 241 6.44 -7.90 1.22
N HIS A 242 6.60 -6.76 0.53
CA HIS A 242 7.85 -6.01 0.56
C HIS A 242 8.11 -5.37 1.93
N TRP A 243 7.07 -5.01 2.71
CA TRP A 243 7.22 -4.58 4.10
C TRP A 243 7.82 -5.69 4.94
N GLN A 244 7.24 -6.90 4.84
CA GLN A 244 7.70 -8.06 5.58
C GLN A 244 9.13 -8.42 5.18
N LYS A 245 9.46 -8.37 3.89
CA LYS A 245 10.82 -8.59 3.42
C LYS A 245 11.79 -7.53 3.96
N ALA A 246 11.47 -6.26 3.81
CA ALA A 246 12.31 -5.15 4.21
C ALA A 246 12.62 -5.15 5.72
N LEU A 247 11.62 -5.39 6.56
CA LEU A 247 11.75 -5.33 8.02
C LEU A 247 12.12 -6.68 8.65
N CYS A 248 11.53 -7.79 8.19
CA CYS A 248 11.71 -9.09 8.83
C CYS A 248 12.92 -9.87 8.31
N ALA A 249 13.34 -9.66 7.07
CA ALA A 249 14.59 -10.23 6.56
C ALA A 249 15.82 -9.36 6.89
N GLN A 250 15.63 -8.19 7.51
CA GLN A 250 16.68 -7.23 7.89
C GLN A 250 17.62 -6.87 6.73
N GLU A 251 17.07 -6.78 5.51
CA GLU A 251 17.83 -6.44 4.30
C GLU A 251 18.21 -4.95 4.24
N MET A 252 17.76 -4.14 5.21
CA MET A 252 17.99 -2.69 5.26
C MET A 252 18.86 -2.29 6.46
N PRO A 253 19.58 -1.15 6.36
CA PRO A 253 20.27 -0.57 7.51
C PRO A 253 19.33 -0.29 8.69
N THR A 254 19.83 -0.42 9.92
CA THR A 254 19.05 -0.24 11.16
C THR A 254 18.31 1.09 11.24
N GLU A 255 18.90 2.18 10.73
CA GLU A 255 18.24 3.48 10.70
C GLU A 255 17.00 3.47 9.81
N GLN A 256 17.08 2.85 8.63
CA GLN A 256 15.99 2.72 7.69
C GLN A 256 14.90 1.79 8.24
N ILE A 257 15.29 0.71 8.93
CA ILE A 257 14.37 -0.14 9.69
C ILE A 257 13.59 0.70 10.71
N ASN A 258 14.25 1.54 11.50
CA ASN A 258 13.60 2.38 12.50
C ASN A 258 12.62 3.38 11.86
N GLN A 259 12.99 4.00 10.74
CA GLN A 259 12.11 4.90 9.99
C GLN A 259 10.88 4.16 9.45
N ALA A 260 11.07 2.95 8.90
CA ALA A 260 10.00 2.11 8.39
C ALA A 260 9.06 1.67 9.53
N LEU A 261 9.59 1.24 10.68
CA LEU A 261 8.80 0.91 11.87
C LEU A 261 7.96 2.11 12.35
N ALA A 262 8.54 3.31 12.36
CA ALA A 262 7.87 4.53 12.80
C ALA A 262 6.74 4.95 11.86
N ALA A 263 6.95 4.88 10.54
CA ALA A 263 5.93 5.14 9.53
C ALA A 263 4.82 4.07 9.57
N SER A 264 5.19 2.80 9.68
CA SER A 264 4.23 1.69 9.77
C SER A 264 3.35 1.79 11.01
N PHE A 265 3.92 2.26 12.12
CA PHE A 265 3.22 2.45 13.38
C PHE A 265 2.21 3.59 13.27
N TYR A 266 2.60 4.67 12.61
CA TYR A 266 1.70 5.78 12.30
C TYR A 266 0.49 5.30 11.49
N ASP A 267 0.73 4.59 10.39
CA ASP A 267 -0.32 4.07 9.52
C ASP A 267 -1.26 3.12 10.27
N SER A 268 -0.68 2.15 10.99
CA SER A 268 -1.43 1.20 11.83
C SER A 268 -2.28 1.91 12.89
N TYR A 269 -1.77 2.97 13.52
CA TYR A 269 -2.52 3.72 14.51
C TYR A 269 -3.73 4.41 13.89
N HIS A 270 -3.56 5.09 12.75
CA HIS A 270 -4.65 5.82 12.10
C HIS A 270 -5.73 4.87 11.57
N GLU A 271 -5.33 3.74 10.98
CA GLU A 271 -6.24 2.67 10.60
C GLU A 271 -7.09 2.22 11.81
N LEU A 272 -6.43 1.84 12.92
CA LEU A 272 -7.10 1.30 14.09
C LEU A 272 -7.97 2.33 14.80
N HIS A 273 -7.56 3.60 14.80
CA HIS A 273 -8.37 4.67 15.36
C HIS A 273 -9.69 4.82 14.58
N SER A 274 -9.67 4.72 13.25
CA SER A 274 -10.87 4.75 12.41
C SER A 274 -11.72 3.49 12.57
N LEU A 275 -11.11 2.31 12.63
CA LEU A 275 -11.83 1.06 12.91
C LEU A 275 -12.48 1.07 14.30
N LEU A 276 -11.84 1.67 15.30
CA LEU A 276 -12.43 1.86 16.63
C LEU A 276 -13.61 2.83 16.59
N LYS A 277 -13.56 3.91 15.79
CA LYS A 277 -14.72 4.78 15.56
C LYS A 277 -15.88 4.00 14.92
N ALA A 278 -15.60 3.20 13.89
CA ALA A 278 -16.61 2.33 13.26
C ALA A 278 -17.16 1.29 14.25
N PHE A 279 -16.29 0.72 15.09
CA PHE A 279 -16.68 -0.21 16.16
C PHE A 279 -17.63 0.43 17.17
N LYS A 280 -17.44 1.70 17.54
CA LYS A 280 -18.38 2.43 18.43
C LYS A 280 -19.79 2.53 17.83
N ASN A 281 -19.92 2.49 16.50
CA ASN A 281 -21.21 2.53 15.80
C ASN A 281 -21.89 1.15 15.67
N THR A 282 -21.23 0.05 16.07
CA THR A 282 -21.81 -1.30 16.03
C THR A 282 -22.90 -1.49 17.08
N ARG A 283 -23.88 -2.35 16.80
CA ARG A 283 -25.03 -2.61 17.68
C ARG A 283 -25.01 -4.05 18.19
N THR A 284 -25.31 -4.22 19.48
CA THR A 284 -25.49 -5.54 20.09
C THR A 284 -26.92 -6.02 19.88
N GLY A 285 -27.10 -7.28 19.50
CA GLY A 285 -28.40 -7.92 19.29
C GLY A 285 -28.31 -9.42 19.53
N VAL A 286 -29.45 -10.12 19.49
CA VAL A 286 -29.52 -11.57 19.71
C VAL A 286 -30.03 -12.25 18.45
N LEU A 287 -29.17 -12.96 17.74
CA LEU A 287 -29.59 -13.81 16.63
C LEU A 287 -30.18 -15.10 17.19
N THR A 288 -31.36 -15.49 16.71
CA THR A 288 -32.00 -16.76 17.09
C THR A 288 -32.25 -17.61 15.85
N LEU A 289 -32.06 -18.91 15.99
CA LEU A 289 -32.43 -19.90 14.98
C LEU A 289 -33.76 -20.56 15.38
N ARG A 290 -34.72 -20.62 14.45
CA ARG A 290 -36.00 -21.32 14.66
C ARG A 290 -36.35 -22.15 13.43
N LEU A 291 -36.00 -23.43 13.48
CA LEU A 291 -36.38 -24.44 12.50
C LEU A 291 -37.53 -25.31 13.05
N PRO A 292 -38.50 -25.73 12.19
CA PRO A 292 -39.49 -26.75 12.53
C PRO A 292 -38.84 -28.05 13.01
N GLN A 293 -39.41 -28.74 14.01
CA GLN A 293 -38.80 -29.92 14.64
C GLN A 293 -38.54 -31.08 13.67
N ASP A 294 -39.41 -31.24 12.69
CA ASP A 294 -39.34 -32.18 11.58
C ASP A 294 -38.16 -31.92 10.62
N GLN A 295 -37.59 -30.72 10.67
CA GLN A 295 -36.45 -30.29 9.83
C GLN A 295 -35.11 -30.26 10.61
N ILE A 296 -35.02 -30.95 11.75
CA ILE A 296 -33.84 -30.98 12.61
C ILE A 296 -33.20 -32.38 12.62
N PRO A 297 -32.28 -32.70 11.70
CA PRO A 297 -31.50 -33.93 11.81
C PRO A 297 -30.35 -33.83 12.84
N GLY A 298 -30.01 -32.64 13.35
CA GLY A 298 -28.84 -32.40 14.23
C GLY A 298 -29.06 -31.29 15.29
N LYS A 299 -28.25 -31.29 16.37
CA LYS A 299 -28.44 -30.38 17.52
C LYS A 299 -27.89 -28.97 17.30
N ASP A 300 -26.79 -28.85 16.55
CA ASP A 300 -26.02 -27.62 16.37
C ASP A 300 -25.86 -27.31 14.89
N PHE A 301 -25.96 -26.03 14.55
CA PHE A 301 -25.87 -25.51 13.20
C PHE A 301 -24.76 -24.47 13.12
N TRP A 302 -23.98 -24.50 12.05
CA TRP A 302 -22.98 -23.48 11.77
C TRP A 302 -23.62 -22.35 10.96
N VAL A 303 -23.62 -21.14 11.52
CA VAL A 303 -24.11 -19.93 10.87
C VAL A 303 -22.92 -19.14 10.38
N ILE A 304 -22.95 -18.77 9.11
CA ILE A 304 -22.03 -17.81 8.49
C ILE A 304 -22.84 -16.55 8.18
N LEU A 305 -22.35 -15.38 8.60
CA LEU A 305 -22.93 -14.07 8.32
C LEU A 305 -21.98 -13.27 7.44
N GLU A 306 -22.43 -12.96 6.23
CA GLU A 306 -21.70 -12.18 5.23
C GLU A 306 -22.38 -10.81 5.09
N PRO A 307 -21.68 -9.68 5.30
CA PRO A 307 -22.26 -8.35 5.12
C PRO A 307 -22.61 -8.11 3.64
N GLN A 308 -23.86 -7.73 3.36
CA GLN A 308 -24.30 -7.35 2.00
C GLN A 308 -24.32 -5.82 1.81
N THR A 309 -24.80 -5.09 2.82
CA THR A 309 -24.82 -3.63 2.82
C THR A 309 -24.62 -3.18 4.25
N ILE A 310 -23.52 -2.49 4.52
CA ILE A 310 -23.30 -1.83 5.80
C ILE A 310 -23.69 -0.37 5.58
N GLN A 311 -24.46 0.21 6.51
CA GLN A 311 -24.71 1.66 6.52
C GLN A 311 -23.46 2.40 7.03
N THR A 312 -22.32 2.15 6.42
CA THR A 312 -21.23 3.10 6.33
C THR A 312 -21.54 3.93 5.09
N GLU A 313 -21.44 5.26 5.18
CA GLU A 313 -21.45 6.13 4.00
C GLU A 313 -20.62 5.44 2.92
N SER A 314 -21.20 5.14 1.76
CA SER A 314 -20.50 4.37 0.71
C SER A 314 -19.15 5.03 0.53
N PRO A 315 -18.03 4.30 0.73
CA PRO A 315 -16.73 4.88 0.57
C PRO A 315 -16.66 5.36 -0.88
N GLU A 316 -16.64 6.67 -1.08
CA GLU A 316 -16.19 7.20 -2.36
C GLU A 316 -14.78 6.66 -2.52
N LEU A 317 -14.63 5.72 -3.46
CA LEU A 317 -13.32 5.17 -3.79
C LEU A 317 -12.48 6.34 -4.29
N SER A 318 -11.70 6.87 -3.36
CA SER A 318 -10.94 8.09 -3.47
C SER A 318 -9.89 7.98 -4.58
N THR A 319 -9.53 9.14 -5.13
CA THR A 319 -8.58 9.25 -6.24
C THR A 319 -7.26 8.55 -5.90
N CYS A 320 -6.69 7.94 -6.91
CA CYS A 320 -5.62 6.98 -6.75
C CYS A 320 -4.25 7.68 -6.81
N PHE A 321 -3.39 7.39 -5.85
CA PHE A 321 -2.07 7.98 -5.66
C PHE A 321 -1.01 6.88 -5.53
N TRP A 322 0.26 7.28 -5.51
CA TRP A 322 1.37 6.38 -5.20
C TRP A 322 1.75 6.46 -3.71
N HIS A 323 2.05 5.30 -3.13
CA HIS A 323 2.55 5.18 -1.76
C HIS A 323 3.71 4.17 -1.71
N PRO A 324 4.81 4.46 -1.00
CA PRO A 324 5.99 3.58 -1.00
C PRO A 324 5.73 2.21 -0.35
N LEU A 325 4.69 2.10 0.49
CA LEU A 325 4.30 0.88 1.19
C LEU A 325 3.15 0.09 0.52
N TYR A 326 2.28 0.75 -0.25
CA TYR A 326 1.05 0.11 -0.74
C TYR A 326 1.12 -0.02 -2.26
N GLN A 327 1.80 -1.07 -2.70
CA GLN A 327 1.96 -1.38 -4.13
C GLN A 327 0.73 -2.08 -4.71
N ASP A 328 -0.05 -2.80 -3.89
CA ASP A 328 -1.34 -3.35 -4.29
C ASP A 328 -2.47 -2.34 -4.08
N ASP A 329 -3.38 -2.25 -5.07
CA ASP A 329 -4.50 -1.31 -5.04
C ASP A 329 -5.40 -1.49 -3.82
N LEU A 330 -5.61 -2.75 -3.39
CA LEU A 330 -6.48 -3.05 -2.27
C LEU A 330 -5.96 -2.41 -0.98
N SER A 331 -4.72 -2.70 -0.58
CA SER A 331 -4.15 -2.17 0.67
C SER A 331 -4.09 -0.64 0.63
N LEU A 332 -3.81 -0.05 -0.53
CA LEU A 332 -3.84 1.39 -0.72
C LEU A 332 -5.24 1.97 -0.49
N ILE A 333 -6.26 1.39 -1.12
CA ILE A 333 -7.65 1.82 -1.01
C ILE A 333 -8.15 1.65 0.42
N LEU A 334 -7.85 0.51 1.05
CA LEU A 334 -8.15 0.25 2.46
C LEU A 334 -7.55 1.35 3.34
N PHE A 335 -6.26 1.63 3.18
CA PHE A 335 -5.57 2.65 3.95
C PHE A 335 -6.17 4.04 3.71
N ASN A 336 -6.42 4.43 2.46
CA ASN A 336 -6.91 5.77 2.16
C ASN A 336 -8.32 6.02 2.73
N ASN A 337 -9.24 5.06 2.52
CA ASN A 337 -10.60 5.18 3.02
C ASN A 337 -10.66 5.15 4.55
N LEU A 338 -9.80 4.36 5.21
CA LEU A 338 -9.76 4.32 6.67
C LEU A 338 -9.10 5.57 7.25
N THR A 339 -8.11 6.16 6.59
CA THR A 339 -7.44 7.35 7.11
C THR A 339 -8.16 8.65 6.77
N GLY A 340 -9.10 8.62 5.83
CA GLY A 340 -9.93 9.76 5.43
C GLY A 340 -9.10 10.93 4.88
N ARG A 341 -7.95 10.63 4.28
CA ARG A 341 -7.10 11.67 3.71
C ARG A 341 -7.58 12.04 2.32
N GLU A 342 -7.81 13.33 2.14
CA GLU A 342 -8.10 13.88 0.84
C GLU A 342 -6.91 13.65 -0.09
N THR A 343 -7.17 12.98 -1.18
CA THR A 343 -6.24 12.83 -2.30
C THR A 343 -6.44 14.02 -3.24
N SER A 344 -5.37 14.48 -3.89
CA SER A 344 -5.49 15.61 -4.84
C SER A 344 -6.51 15.24 -5.93
N PRO A 345 -7.46 16.13 -6.25
CA PRO A 345 -8.45 15.87 -7.29
C PRO A 345 -7.86 15.91 -8.71
N GLN A 346 -6.58 16.25 -8.87
CA GLN A 346 -5.97 16.60 -10.15
C GLN A 346 -5.32 15.42 -10.89
N LEU A 347 -5.07 14.29 -10.21
CA LEU A 347 -4.45 13.11 -10.81
C LEU A 347 -5.41 11.91 -10.77
N GLU A 348 -5.53 11.25 -11.91
CA GLU A 348 -6.19 9.97 -12.11
C GLU A 348 -5.15 8.84 -12.15
N CYS A 349 -5.56 7.59 -11.94
CA CYS A 349 -4.66 6.44 -12.08
C CYS A 349 -5.33 5.23 -12.73
N GLN A 350 -4.49 4.31 -13.20
CA GLN A 350 -4.90 2.98 -13.62
C GLN A 350 -4.77 2.04 -12.42
N LEU A 351 -5.86 1.39 -12.05
CA LEU A 351 -5.84 0.28 -11.08
C LEU A 351 -5.14 -0.93 -11.73
N HIS A 352 -4.12 -1.47 -11.07
CA HIS A 352 -3.34 -2.64 -11.50
C HIS A 352 -4.05 -3.96 -11.26
N SER A 353 -5.01 -3.99 -10.34
CA SER A 353 -5.57 -5.22 -9.77
C SER A 353 -6.50 -6.00 -10.68
N GLY A 354 -6.94 -5.43 -11.82
CA GLY A 354 -7.98 -6.03 -12.67
C GLY A 354 -9.34 -6.20 -11.96
N LEU A 355 -9.45 -5.70 -10.72
CA LEU A 355 -10.66 -5.73 -9.90
C LEU A 355 -11.55 -4.57 -10.30
N SER A 356 -12.86 -4.82 -10.34
CA SER A 356 -13.84 -3.76 -10.54
C SER A 356 -13.89 -2.84 -9.31
N LYS A 357 -14.43 -1.63 -9.48
CA LYS A 357 -14.66 -0.72 -8.34
C LYS A 357 -15.59 -1.37 -7.31
N GLU A 358 -16.55 -2.14 -7.77
CA GLU A 358 -17.49 -2.90 -6.95
C GLU A 358 -16.78 -3.96 -6.10
N ASP A 359 -15.83 -4.70 -6.68
CA ASP A 359 -15.02 -5.69 -5.96
C ASP A 359 -14.18 -5.03 -4.86
N LEU A 360 -13.56 -3.89 -5.17
CA LEU A 360 -12.75 -3.13 -4.22
C LEU A 360 -13.61 -2.57 -3.07
N ALA A 361 -14.80 -2.06 -3.37
CA ALA A 361 -15.76 -1.61 -2.37
C ALA A 361 -16.22 -2.76 -1.47
N GLN A 362 -16.46 -3.95 -2.04
CA GLN A 362 -16.81 -5.14 -1.27
C GLN A 362 -15.68 -5.56 -0.34
N GLN A 363 -14.43 -5.61 -0.83
CA GLN A 363 -13.28 -6.00 0.00
C GLN A 363 -13.01 -4.99 1.13
N LEU A 364 -13.25 -3.70 0.89
CA LEU A 364 -13.22 -2.68 1.94
C LEU A 364 -14.30 -2.92 3.00
N ASN A 365 -15.54 -3.21 2.57
CA ASN A 365 -16.64 -3.55 3.47
C ASN A 365 -16.34 -4.81 4.29
N ASP A 366 -15.75 -5.83 3.67
CA ASP A 366 -15.33 -7.06 4.33
C ASP A 366 -14.26 -6.76 5.37
N HIS A 367 -13.21 -6.00 5.02
CA HIS A 367 -12.14 -5.63 5.94
C HIS A 367 -12.67 -4.88 7.16
N ILE A 368 -13.55 -3.90 6.96
CA ILE A 368 -14.19 -3.16 8.06
C ILE A 368 -15.05 -4.10 8.90
N SER A 369 -15.91 -4.90 8.27
CA SER A 369 -16.82 -5.84 8.94
C SER A 369 -16.07 -6.84 9.81
N PHE A 370 -15.13 -7.57 9.24
CA PHE A 370 -14.34 -8.56 9.98
C PHE A 370 -13.57 -7.92 11.13
N SER A 371 -13.18 -6.65 10.99
CA SER A 371 -12.53 -5.91 12.07
C SER A 371 -13.47 -5.58 13.21
N VAL A 372 -14.69 -5.11 12.94
CA VAL A 372 -15.58 -4.57 13.97
C VAL A 372 -16.66 -5.56 14.47
N CYS A 373 -16.91 -6.64 13.74
CA CYS A 373 -17.84 -7.69 14.14
C CYS A 373 -17.25 -8.55 15.27
N SER A 374 -18.05 -8.88 16.28
CA SER A 374 -17.57 -9.81 17.33
C SER A 374 -17.23 -11.19 16.79
N GLU A 375 -18.05 -11.66 15.85
CA GLU A 375 -17.99 -13.00 15.26
C GLU A 375 -18.95 -13.03 14.06
N THR A 376 -18.50 -13.56 12.93
CA THR A 376 -19.30 -13.73 11.70
C THR A 376 -19.58 -15.20 11.40
N GLU A 377 -18.90 -16.12 12.07
CA GLU A 377 -19.05 -17.56 11.90
C GLU A 377 -19.18 -18.24 13.25
N PHE A 378 -20.25 -19.03 13.46
CA PHE A 378 -20.48 -19.63 14.76
C PHE A 378 -21.47 -20.79 14.77
N ALA A 379 -21.34 -21.65 15.78
CA ALA A 379 -22.37 -22.62 16.12
C ALA A 379 -23.55 -21.96 16.88
N ILE A 380 -24.77 -22.36 16.53
CA ILE A 380 -26.01 -22.07 17.27
C ILE A 380 -26.92 -23.30 17.26
N SER A 381 -27.56 -23.60 18.39
CA SER A 381 -28.55 -24.68 18.47
C SER A 381 -29.96 -24.15 18.17
N ASN A 382 -30.86 -25.00 17.67
CA ASN A 382 -32.25 -24.58 17.41
C ASN A 382 -32.93 -24.06 18.68
N GLY A 383 -33.66 -22.95 18.58
CA GLY A 383 -34.35 -22.29 19.68
C GLY A 383 -33.44 -21.51 20.65
N ARG A 384 -32.11 -21.58 20.49
CA ARG A 384 -31.17 -20.77 21.29
C ARG A 384 -30.80 -19.48 20.57
N GLY A 385 -30.51 -18.46 21.38
CA GLY A 385 -30.02 -17.17 20.91
C GLY A 385 -28.52 -17.01 21.11
N LYS A 386 -27.84 -16.41 20.15
CA LYS A 386 -26.45 -15.96 20.29
C LYS A 386 -26.40 -14.44 20.29
N VAL A 387 -25.72 -13.87 21.29
CA VAL A 387 -25.49 -12.42 21.37
C VAL A 387 -24.36 -12.06 20.42
N LEU A 388 -24.65 -11.18 19.46
CA LEU A 388 -23.69 -10.72 18.46
C LEU A 388 -23.56 -9.20 18.49
N ALA A 389 -22.36 -8.72 18.16
CA ALA A 389 -22.06 -7.32 17.93
C ALA A 389 -21.78 -7.11 16.44
N LEU A 390 -22.75 -6.57 15.72
CA LEU A 390 -22.64 -6.35 14.28
C LEU A 390 -22.88 -4.87 13.93
N PRO A 391 -22.19 -4.32 12.93
CA PRO A 391 -22.58 -3.08 12.25
C PRO A 391 -24.05 -3.13 11.81
N GLN A 392 -24.65 -1.95 11.66
CA GLN A 392 -25.98 -1.88 11.08
C GLN A 392 -25.91 -2.15 9.59
N GLY A 393 -26.81 -3.01 9.11
CA GLY A 393 -26.78 -3.41 7.71
C GLY A 393 -27.60 -4.65 7.42
N THR A 394 -27.57 -5.08 6.17
CA THR A 394 -28.11 -6.36 5.72
C THR A 394 -26.99 -7.38 5.71
N TYR A 395 -27.23 -8.57 6.26
CA TYR A 395 -26.30 -9.69 6.22
C TYR A 395 -26.94 -10.87 5.50
N ARG A 396 -26.24 -11.46 4.55
CA ARG A 396 -26.56 -12.79 4.03
C ARG A 396 -26.17 -13.80 5.11
N TYR A 397 -27.05 -14.74 5.40
CA TYR A 397 -26.70 -15.88 6.24
C TYR A 397 -26.63 -17.15 5.41
N LYS A 398 -25.72 -18.04 5.79
CA LYS A 398 -25.67 -19.43 5.35
C LYS A 398 -25.73 -20.31 6.58
N LEU A 399 -26.69 -21.23 6.60
CA LEU A 399 -26.85 -22.23 7.63
C LEU A 399 -26.30 -23.55 7.10
N ARG A 400 -25.26 -24.07 7.75
CA ARG A 400 -24.67 -25.36 7.44
C ARG A 400 -24.94 -26.32 8.58
N GLN A 401 -25.27 -27.56 8.21
CA GLN A 401 -25.38 -28.65 9.17
C GLN A 401 -24.16 -29.56 8.99
N HIS A 402 -23.47 -29.83 10.09
CA HIS A 402 -22.44 -30.86 10.12
C HIS A 402 -23.07 -32.20 10.47
N SER A 403 -22.65 -33.24 9.76
CA SER A 403 -23.08 -34.63 9.95
C SER A 403 -22.38 -35.35 11.11
N GLY A 404 -21.57 -34.64 11.92
CA GLY A 404 -20.82 -35.18 13.07
C GLY A 404 -20.89 -34.31 14.34
N LEU A 405 -20.40 -34.83 15.47
CA LEU A 405 -20.26 -34.07 16.72
C LEU A 405 -19.23 -32.94 16.56
N PHE A 406 -19.57 -31.71 16.96
CA PHE A 406 -18.61 -30.60 17.03
C PHE A 406 -17.52 -30.92 18.06
N SER A 407 -16.32 -31.30 17.61
CA SER A 407 -15.14 -31.28 18.48
C SER A 407 -14.60 -29.85 18.54
N SER A 408 -14.16 -29.41 19.73
CA SER A 408 -13.60 -28.08 19.95
C SER A 408 -12.30 -27.77 19.19
N GLU A 409 -11.74 -28.74 18.45
CA GLU A 409 -10.40 -28.67 17.85
C GLU A 409 -10.39 -28.73 16.31
N LEU A 410 -11.54 -28.87 15.63
CA LEU A 410 -11.57 -28.98 14.18
C LEU A 410 -11.69 -27.62 13.49
N SER A 411 -10.62 -27.23 12.79
CA SER A 411 -10.74 -26.33 11.64
C SER A 411 -11.63 -27.00 10.61
N LEU A 412 -12.87 -26.55 10.52
CA LEU A 412 -13.91 -27.12 9.66
C LEU A 412 -13.47 -27.00 8.19
N ALA A 413 -13.11 -28.12 7.56
CA ALA A 413 -12.98 -28.17 6.12
C ALA A 413 -14.37 -27.92 5.51
N PRO A 414 -14.53 -27.01 4.53
CA PRO A 414 -15.82 -26.67 3.93
C PRO A 414 -16.55 -27.83 3.25
N GLU A 415 -15.86 -28.95 3.02
CA GLU A 415 -16.23 -30.03 2.11
C GLU A 415 -17.26 -31.01 2.71
N ASP A 416 -17.37 -31.06 4.06
CA ASP A 416 -18.27 -31.96 4.78
C ASP A 416 -19.56 -31.29 5.29
N ALA A 417 -19.86 -30.07 4.82
CA ALA A 417 -20.94 -29.26 5.35
C ALA A 417 -22.01 -28.97 4.28
N THR A 418 -23.18 -29.61 4.38
CA THR A 418 -24.31 -29.29 3.50
C THR A 418 -24.98 -28.00 3.93
N THR A 419 -25.13 -27.05 2.99
CA THR A 419 -25.93 -25.84 3.20
C THR A 419 -27.40 -26.22 3.30
N LEU A 420 -27.99 -26.01 4.46
CA LEU A 420 -29.40 -26.29 4.76
C LEU A 420 -30.31 -25.14 4.34
N SER A 421 -29.85 -23.90 4.52
CA SER A 421 -30.65 -22.70 4.26
C SER A 421 -29.75 -21.50 4.02
N GLU A 422 -30.16 -20.62 3.12
CA GLU A 422 -29.55 -19.32 2.91
C GLU A 422 -30.62 -18.23 2.83
N GLY A 423 -30.29 -17.03 3.26
CA GLY A 423 -31.19 -15.88 3.19
C GLY A 423 -30.51 -14.61 3.65
N SER A 424 -31.30 -13.60 4.04
CA SER A 424 -30.79 -12.34 4.56
C SER A 424 -31.46 -11.94 5.88
N ILE A 425 -30.71 -11.22 6.72
CA ILE A 425 -31.20 -10.61 7.97
C ILE A 425 -30.85 -9.12 7.99
N GLN A 426 -31.82 -8.30 8.41
CA GLN A 426 -31.59 -6.88 8.63
C GLN A 426 -31.18 -6.60 10.08
N TRP A 427 -30.03 -5.95 10.27
CA TRP A 427 -29.51 -5.53 11.56
C TRP A 427 -29.75 -4.03 11.79
N SER A 428 -31.02 -3.63 11.90
CA SER A 428 -31.44 -2.23 12.08
C SER A 428 -31.93 -1.97 13.52
N ARG A 429 -31.55 -0.82 14.11
CA ARG A 429 -31.82 -0.41 15.51
C ARG A 429 -33.29 -0.57 15.94
N ARG A 430 -33.54 -1.53 16.83
CA ARG A 430 -34.58 -1.64 17.90
C ARG A 430 -34.53 -3.10 18.33
N ARG A 431 -34.12 -3.41 19.58
CA ARG A 431 -33.82 -4.77 20.12
C ARG A 431 -34.06 -5.88 19.07
N PRO A 432 -33.08 -6.13 18.19
CA PRO A 432 -33.33 -7.00 17.06
C PRO A 432 -33.24 -8.44 17.56
N TYR A 433 -34.33 -9.16 17.40
CA TYR A 433 -34.32 -10.62 17.33
C TYR A 433 -34.38 -11.00 15.85
N PRO A 434 -33.26 -10.96 15.11
CA PRO A 434 -33.23 -11.60 13.82
C PRO A 434 -33.47 -13.09 14.04
N VAL A 435 -34.44 -13.60 13.28
CA VAL A 435 -34.84 -15.00 13.31
C VAL A 435 -34.51 -15.59 11.96
N ILE A 436 -33.65 -16.60 11.95
CA ILE A 436 -33.45 -17.46 10.78
C ILE A 436 -34.56 -18.52 10.81
N ARG A 437 -35.33 -18.63 9.72
CA ARG A 437 -36.40 -19.60 9.51
C ARG A 437 -36.15 -20.33 8.19
N SER A 438 -36.32 -21.65 8.16
CA SER A 438 -36.49 -22.40 6.93
C SER A 438 -37.93 -22.24 6.42
N PHE A 439 -38.09 -22.20 5.09
CA PHE A 439 -39.39 -22.21 4.42
C PHE A 439 -39.74 -23.63 3.98
#